data_AF-W5MIK9-F1
#
_entry.id   AF-W5MIK9-F1
#
_cell.length_a   1.000
_cell.length_b   1.000
_cell.length_c   1.000
_cell.angle_alpha   90.00
_cell.angle_beta   90.00
_cell.angle_gamma   90.00
#
_symmetry.space_group_name_H-M   'P 1'
#
loop_
_entity.id
_entity.type
_entity.pdbx_description
1 polymer ?
#
loop_
_entity_poly.entity_id
_entity_poly.type
_entity_poly.pdbx_seq_one_letter_code
_entity_poly.pdbx_strand_id
1 'polypeptide(L)'
;RPEIARDPLEACWRGRSRAGAEQAQMEGFAGRFLEFHPVHGANVRLDQAGTRATRVESFADGLCFSRRPLAPGEIFLVEIEDKELGWCGHLRVGLTAHDPGGLAAVPEYSLPDLVGMGDSWVFAITRNHNRVVEGEGEGEAEGGSSPKSFFTDTHLHIGGARIPRDKLVGRSRPGRFSHILDDLYKTNTLPPTARRSRIGVLFVPSGRGAADMHIVINGEDMGASARGIPAQRPLFAVVDVFAATKSVRVVQVEYGFPSLQTLCRQTIQKHIVHRMALDWLELPELLKHYCKYE
;
A
#
# COMPACT_ATOMS: atom_id res chain seq x y z
N ARG A 1 -49.38 -38.06 34.63
CA ARG A 1 -48.11 -37.50 35.17
C ARG A 1 -46.96 -38.41 34.74
N PRO A 2 -45.92 -37.93 34.03
CA PRO A 2 -45.80 -36.70 33.25
C PRO A 2 -45.51 -36.95 31.76
N GLU A 3 -45.65 -35.89 30.96
CA GLU A 3 -45.21 -35.74 29.58
C GLU A 3 -43.69 -35.80 29.46
N ILE A 4 -43.17 -36.42 28.40
CA ILE A 4 -41.80 -36.20 27.94
C ILE A 4 -41.89 -35.18 26.80
N ALA A 5 -41.42 -33.96 27.08
CA ALA A 5 -41.34 -32.87 26.13
C ALA A 5 -40.50 -33.28 24.91
N ARG A 6 -41.05 -33.06 23.70
CA ARG A 6 -40.26 -33.04 22.47
C ARG A 6 -39.51 -31.71 22.40
N ASP A 7 -38.21 -31.82 22.27
CA ASP A 7 -37.23 -30.75 22.15
C ASP A 7 -37.54 -29.83 20.93
N PRO A 8 -37.65 -28.50 21.09
CA PRO A 8 -38.04 -27.59 20.02
C PRO A 8 -36.85 -27.12 19.14
N LEU A 9 -35.89 -28.01 18.83
CA LEU A 9 -34.70 -27.66 18.02
C LEU A 9 -34.59 -28.39 16.67
N GLU A 10 -35.61 -29.13 16.25
CA GLU A 10 -35.64 -29.86 14.96
C GLU A 10 -36.62 -29.26 13.94
N ALA A 11 -36.69 -27.93 13.86
CA ALA A 11 -37.59 -27.25 12.91
C ALA A 11 -37.00 -26.02 12.17
N CYS A 12 -35.69 -25.78 12.23
CA CYS A 12 -35.10 -24.60 11.58
C CYS A 12 -34.03 -24.89 10.50
N TRP A 13 -33.90 -26.15 10.04
CA TRP A 13 -32.89 -26.55 9.05
C TRP A 13 -33.42 -26.88 7.65
N ARG A 14 -34.65 -26.47 7.31
CA ARG A 14 -35.15 -26.57 5.93
C ARG A 14 -35.39 -25.17 5.37
N GLY A 15 -34.43 -24.66 4.62
CA GLY A 15 -34.67 -23.47 3.77
C GLY A 15 -33.56 -22.46 3.63
N ARG A 16 -32.27 -22.84 3.67
CA ARG A 16 -31.23 -22.02 3.04
C ARG A 16 -30.52 -22.86 1.98
N SER A 17 -30.75 -22.49 0.73
CA SER A 17 -30.02 -23.01 -0.43
C SER A 17 -28.52 -22.91 -0.14
N ARG A 18 -27.81 -24.05 -0.21
CA ARG A 18 -26.33 -24.10 -0.09
C ARG A 18 -25.64 -23.11 -1.04
N ALA A 19 -26.23 -22.89 -2.22
CA ALA A 19 -25.71 -21.96 -3.22
C ALA A 19 -25.75 -20.49 -2.74
N GLY A 20 -26.73 -20.09 -1.94
CA GLY A 20 -26.83 -18.72 -1.40
C GLY A 20 -25.85 -18.45 -0.25
N ALA A 21 -25.48 -19.48 0.51
CA ALA A 21 -24.46 -19.39 1.55
C ALA A 21 -23.03 -19.39 0.96
N GLU A 22 -22.79 -20.15 -0.11
CA GLU A 22 -21.52 -20.13 -0.84
C GLU A 22 -21.30 -18.82 -1.61
N GLN A 23 -22.34 -18.23 -2.22
CA GLN A 23 -22.27 -16.89 -2.82
C GLN A 23 -21.98 -15.80 -1.78
N ALA A 24 -22.68 -15.80 -0.64
CA ALA A 24 -22.42 -14.84 0.45
C ALA A 24 -21.03 -15.01 1.10
N GLN A 25 -20.50 -16.24 1.15
CA GLN A 25 -19.13 -16.51 1.63
C GLN A 25 -18.06 -16.12 0.60
N MET A 26 -18.31 -16.27 -0.70
CA MET A 26 -17.43 -15.76 -1.76
C MET A 26 -17.43 -14.23 -1.83
N GLU A 27 -18.58 -13.57 -1.66
CA GLU A 27 -18.67 -12.10 -1.58
C GLU A 27 -17.99 -11.55 -0.32
N GLY A 28 -18.08 -12.25 0.82
CA GLY A 28 -17.38 -11.91 2.05
C GLY A 28 -15.85 -12.03 1.96
N PHE A 29 -15.33 -12.81 1.00
CA PHE A 29 -13.89 -12.91 0.71
C PHE A 29 -13.44 -11.94 -0.39
N ALA A 30 -14.29 -11.71 -1.40
CA ALA A 30 -14.04 -10.78 -2.51
C ALA A 30 -13.92 -9.32 -2.07
N GLY A 31 -14.59 -8.92 -0.98
CA GLY A 31 -14.44 -7.56 -0.41
C GLY A 31 -13.11 -7.28 0.29
N ARG A 32 -12.28 -8.30 0.55
CA ARG A 32 -11.03 -8.15 1.32
C ARG A 32 -9.85 -7.73 0.47
N PHE A 33 -9.84 -8.06 -0.81
CA PHE A 33 -8.75 -7.71 -1.70
C PHE A 33 -8.97 -6.36 -2.35
N LEU A 34 -7.89 -5.60 -2.47
CA LEU A 34 -7.89 -4.33 -3.18
C LEU A 34 -7.66 -4.59 -4.67
N GLU A 35 -8.48 -3.95 -5.50
CA GLU A 35 -8.45 -4.07 -6.95
C GLU A 35 -8.64 -2.69 -7.56
N PHE A 36 -8.29 -2.55 -8.84
CA PHE A 36 -8.67 -1.42 -9.65
C PHE A 36 -10.14 -1.52 -10.08
N HIS A 37 -10.81 -0.38 -10.12
CA HIS A 37 -12.16 -0.26 -10.65
C HIS A 37 -12.16 -0.49 -12.18
N PRO A 38 -13.20 -1.12 -12.76
CA PRO A 38 -13.29 -1.32 -14.21
C PRO A 38 -13.41 -0.01 -15.01
N VAL A 39 -13.86 1.08 -14.37
CA VAL A 39 -13.78 2.43 -14.94
C VAL A 39 -12.37 2.97 -14.74
N HIS A 40 -11.68 3.23 -15.84
CA HIS A 40 -10.31 3.74 -15.91
C HIS A 40 -10.12 4.55 -17.20
N GLY A 41 -8.98 5.21 -17.34
CA GLY A 41 -8.63 5.99 -18.54
C GLY A 41 -8.53 5.13 -19.79
N ALA A 42 -8.73 5.75 -20.95
CA ALA A 42 -8.80 5.07 -22.25
C ALA A 42 -7.53 4.28 -22.61
N ASN A 43 -6.37 4.72 -22.12
CA ASN A 43 -5.09 4.09 -22.42
C ASN A 43 -4.66 3.07 -21.37
N VAL A 44 -5.54 2.66 -20.46
CA VAL A 44 -5.26 1.63 -19.44
C VAL A 44 -5.89 0.31 -19.85
N ARG A 45 -5.17 -0.77 -19.60
CA ARG A 45 -5.69 -2.14 -19.64
C ARG A 45 -5.45 -2.82 -18.29
N LEU A 46 -6.53 -3.32 -17.69
CA LEU A 46 -6.46 -4.12 -16.47
C LEU A 46 -6.21 -5.61 -16.78
N ASP A 47 -5.58 -6.32 -15.85
CA ASP A 47 -5.55 -7.79 -15.89
C ASP A 47 -6.88 -8.41 -15.43
N GLN A 48 -7.07 -9.71 -15.64
CA GLN A 48 -8.31 -10.41 -15.30
C GLN A 48 -8.67 -10.31 -13.81
N ALA A 49 -7.66 -10.23 -12.94
CA ALA A 49 -7.84 -10.10 -11.51
C ALA A 49 -8.07 -8.65 -11.05
N GLY A 50 -8.01 -7.66 -11.95
CA GLY A 50 -8.11 -6.24 -11.60
C GLY A 50 -6.97 -5.73 -10.71
N THR A 51 -5.86 -6.47 -10.60
CA THR A 51 -4.74 -6.10 -9.72
C THR A 51 -3.61 -5.42 -10.46
N ARG A 52 -3.52 -5.54 -11.78
CA ARG A 52 -2.53 -4.83 -12.60
C ARG A 52 -3.19 -3.85 -13.53
N ALA A 53 -2.69 -2.63 -13.55
CA ALA A 53 -2.99 -1.63 -14.56
C ALA A 53 -1.76 -1.40 -15.44
N THR A 54 -1.93 -1.56 -16.75
CA THR A 54 -0.87 -1.34 -17.75
C THR A 54 -1.32 -0.26 -18.71
N ARG A 55 -0.52 0.80 -18.88
CA ARG A 55 -0.76 1.78 -19.94
C ARG A 55 -0.38 1.18 -21.28
N VAL A 56 -1.30 1.18 -22.24
CA VAL A 56 -1.10 0.51 -23.54
C VAL A 56 -0.69 1.48 -24.65
N GLU A 57 -1.04 2.75 -24.53
CA GLU A 57 -0.79 3.79 -25.53
C GLU A 57 -0.53 5.16 -24.87
N SER A 58 0.09 6.08 -25.63
CA SER A 58 0.38 7.47 -25.20
C SER A 58 1.13 7.58 -23.86
N PHE A 59 1.16 8.79 -23.29
CA PHE A 59 1.61 9.09 -21.93
C PHE A 59 0.47 9.57 -21.01
N ALA A 60 -0.73 9.77 -21.58
CA ALA A 60 -1.94 10.31 -20.96
C ALA A 60 -3.06 9.24 -20.86
N ASP A 61 -4.23 9.62 -20.33
CA ASP A 61 -5.38 8.73 -20.07
C ASP A 61 -5.00 7.50 -19.21
N GLY A 62 -4.11 7.72 -18.24
CA GLY A 62 -3.56 6.69 -17.35
C GLY A 62 -4.33 6.50 -16.04
N LEU A 63 -5.46 7.20 -15.85
CA LEU A 63 -6.19 7.25 -14.59
C LEU A 63 -6.83 5.91 -14.21
N CYS A 64 -6.58 5.45 -13.00
CA CYS A 64 -7.17 4.26 -12.40
C CYS A 64 -7.70 4.61 -11.00
N PHE A 65 -8.73 3.89 -10.57
CA PHE A 65 -9.34 4.10 -9.26
C PHE A 65 -9.37 2.80 -8.45
N SER A 66 -9.43 2.85 -7.11
CA SER A 66 -9.74 1.65 -6.33
C SER A 66 -11.17 1.19 -6.64
N ARG A 67 -11.40 -0.12 -6.67
CA ARG A 67 -12.72 -0.72 -6.93
C ARG A 67 -13.77 -0.31 -5.91
N ARG A 68 -13.36 -0.13 -4.66
CA ARG A 68 -14.21 0.27 -3.53
C ARG A 68 -13.58 1.46 -2.79
N PRO A 69 -14.36 2.22 -2.03
CA PRO A 69 -13.79 3.23 -1.15
C PRO A 69 -12.88 2.57 -0.11
N LEU A 70 -11.85 3.31 0.30
CA LEU A 70 -10.92 2.89 1.34
C LEU A 70 -11.55 3.12 2.72
N ALA A 71 -11.28 2.21 3.65
CA ALA A 71 -11.56 2.45 5.07
C ALA A 71 -10.50 3.40 5.67
N PRO A 72 -10.83 4.14 6.76
CA PRO A 72 -9.82 4.93 7.46
C PRO A 72 -8.64 4.07 7.91
N GLY A 73 -7.42 4.49 7.58
CA GLY A 73 -6.18 3.75 7.84
C GLY A 73 -5.87 2.60 6.87
N GLU A 74 -6.75 2.31 5.92
CA GLU A 74 -6.50 1.31 4.88
C GLU A 74 -5.64 1.90 3.75
N ILE A 75 -4.47 1.32 3.52
CA ILE A 75 -3.56 1.70 2.44
C ILE A 75 -3.90 0.99 1.13
N PHE A 76 -4.09 1.78 0.06
CA PHE A 76 -4.07 1.29 -1.31
C PHE A 76 -2.64 1.33 -1.81
N LEU A 77 -1.96 0.18 -1.81
CA LEU A 77 -0.54 0.05 -2.12
C LEU A 77 -0.34 -0.48 -3.54
N VAL A 78 0.48 0.20 -4.34
CA VAL A 78 0.87 -0.26 -5.68
C VAL A 78 2.38 -0.41 -5.81
N GLU A 79 2.83 -1.42 -6.54
CA GLU A 79 4.22 -1.64 -6.94
C GLU A 79 4.39 -1.27 -8.42
N ILE A 80 5.43 -0.51 -8.75
CA ILE A 80 5.79 -0.22 -10.14
C ILE A 80 6.39 -1.48 -10.78
N GLU A 81 5.66 -2.11 -11.69
CA GLU A 81 6.10 -3.35 -12.35
C GLU A 81 7.06 -3.05 -13.51
N ASP A 82 6.69 -2.12 -14.39
CA ASP A 82 7.49 -1.75 -15.56
C ASP A 82 7.51 -0.24 -15.81
N LYS A 83 8.55 0.18 -16.54
CA LYS A 83 8.78 1.56 -16.95
C LYS A 83 8.96 1.64 -18.45
N GLU A 84 8.59 2.77 -19.03
CA GLU A 84 8.75 3.06 -20.44
C GLU A 84 9.87 4.09 -20.64
N LEU A 85 10.84 3.76 -21.50
CA LEU A 85 11.95 4.65 -21.82
C LEU A 85 11.48 5.76 -22.78
N GLY A 86 12.12 6.93 -22.72
CA GLY A 86 11.81 8.07 -23.59
C GLY A 86 10.74 9.02 -23.07
N TRP A 87 10.05 8.66 -21.98
CA TRP A 87 9.09 9.56 -21.31
C TRP A 87 9.67 10.16 -20.04
N CYS A 88 9.40 11.45 -19.82
CA CYS A 88 9.78 12.18 -18.61
C CYS A 88 8.54 12.46 -17.76
N GLY A 89 8.61 12.12 -16.47
CA GLY A 89 7.52 12.30 -15.52
C GLY A 89 7.40 11.13 -14.57
N HIS A 90 6.51 11.26 -13.59
CA HIS A 90 6.38 10.33 -12.48
C HIS A 90 4.94 9.86 -12.31
N LEU A 91 4.78 8.68 -11.71
CA LEU A 91 3.51 8.18 -11.19
C LEU A 91 2.84 9.26 -10.34
N ARG A 92 1.52 9.40 -10.43
CA ARG A 92 0.75 10.27 -9.53
C ARG A 92 -0.25 9.42 -8.76
N VAL A 93 -0.45 9.73 -7.48
CA VAL A 93 -1.36 9.01 -6.60
C VAL A 93 -2.12 9.98 -5.72
N GLY A 94 -3.28 9.55 -5.22
CA GLY A 94 -4.13 10.42 -4.43
C GLY A 94 -5.42 9.77 -3.99
N LEU A 95 -6.35 10.61 -3.53
CA LEU A 95 -7.71 10.22 -3.20
C LEU A 95 -8.71 11.09 -3.97
N THR A 96 -9.91 10.55 -4.21
CA THR A 96 -11.05 11.30 -4.73
C THR A 96 -12.32 10.92 -3.99
N ALA A 97 -13.23 11.89 -3.79
CA ALA A 97 -14.57 11.65 -3.27
C ALA A 97 -15.63 11.52 -4.38
N HIS A 98 -15.20 11.41 -5.65
CA HIS A 98 -16.04 11.02 -6.78
C HIS A 98 -16.13 9.50 -6.87
N ASP A 99 -17.34 8.97 -7.04
CA ASP A 99 -17.53 7.55 -7.31
C ASP A 99 -17.11 7.24 -8.76
N PRO A 100 -16.10 6.35 -8.98
CA PRO A 100 -15.67 5.98 -10.32
C PRO A 100 -16.81 5.44 -11.19
N GLY A 101 -17.80 4.77 -10.61
CA GLY A 101 -18.98 4.25 -11.34
C GLY A 101 -19.95 5.35 -11.78
N GLY A 102 -19.88 6.54 -11.18
CA GLY A 102 -20.70 7.70 -11.50
C GLY A 102 -20.05 8.70 -12.48
N LEU A 103 -18.80 8.47 -12.87
CA LEU A 103 -18.11 9.34 -13.83
C LEU A 103 -18.69 9.15 -15.23
N ALA A 104 -19.19 10.23 -15.84
CA ALA A 104 -19.65 10.21 -17.23
C ALA A 104 -18.50 9.92 -18.21
N ALA A 105 -17.31 10.45 -17.92
CA ALA A 105 -16.06 10.16 -18.60
C ALA A 105 -14.91 10.27 -17.61
N VAL A 106 -13.88 9.44 -17.78
CA VAL A 106 -12.64 9.57 -17.02
C VAL A 106 -11.82 10.71 -17.64
N PRO A 107 -11.34 11.69 -16.86
CA PRO A 107 -10.50 12.77 -17.38
C PRO A 107 -9.20 12.24 -18.01
N GLU A 108 -8.61 13.02 -18.91
CA GLU A 108 -7.35 12.66 -19.57
C GLU A 108 -6.18 12.68 -18.58
N TYR A 109 -6.14 13.68 -17.69
CA TYR A 109 -5.10 13.82 -16.67
C TYR A 109 -5.66 13.91 -15.26
N SER A 110 -4.94 13.35 -14.29
CA SER A 110 -5.21 13.63 -12.87
C SER A 110 -4.99 15.11 -12.52
N LEU A 111 -4.00 15.74 -13.17
CA LEU A 111 -3.62 17.13 -12.98
C LEU A 111 -3.52 17.81 -14.36
N PRO A 112 -4.26 18.91 -14.62
CA PRO A 112 -5.15 19.60 -13.69
C PRO A 112 -6.57 19.02 -13.63
N ASP A 113 -6.99 18.16 -14.57
CA ASP A 113 -8.41 17.94 -14.86
C ASP A 113 -9.20 17.33 -13.69
N LEU A 114 -8.79 16.16 -13.18
CA LEU A 114 -9.50 15.49 -12.09
C LEU A 114 -9.51 16.34 -10.80
N VAL A 115 -8.39 16.99 -10.47
CA VAL A 115 -8.30 17.91 -9.32
C VAL A 115 -9.16 19.17 -9.56
N GLY A 116 -9.23 19.65 -10.79
CA GLY A 116 -10.03 20.80 -11.20
C GLY A 116 -11.55 20.55 -11.09
N MET A 117 -11.99 19.29 -11.14
CA MET A 117 -13.37 18.90 -10.83
C MET A 117 -13.73 19.08 -9.34
N GLY A 118 -12.75 19.36 -8.48
CA GLY A 118 -12.92 19.41 -7.03
C GLY A 118 -12.92 18.03 -6.40
N ASP A 119 -12.91 17.99 -5.06
CA ASP A 119 -13.02 16.76 -4.26
C ASP A 119 -11.99 15.66 -4.60
N SER A 120 -10.85 16.05 -5.16
CA SER A 120 -9.76 15.14 -5.53
C SER A 120 -8.42 15.74 -5.13
N TRP A 121 -7.56 14.92 -4.52
CA TRP A 121 -6.26 15.29 -3.99
C TRP A 121 -5.21 14.35 -4.56
N VAL A 122 -4.57 14.73 -5.66
CA VAL A 122 -3.60 13.90 -6.38
C VAL A 122 -2.26 14.59 -6.47
N PHE A 123 -1.19 13.84 -6.25
CA PHE A 123 0.17 14.35 -6.22
C PHE A 123 1.12 13.49 -7.06
N ALA A 124 2.06 14.15 -7.73
CA ALA A 124 3.16 13.47 -8.40
C ALA A 124 4.19 12.96 -7.40
N ILE A 125 4.59 11.70 -7.56
CA ILE A 125 5.61 11.08 -6.72
C ILE A 125 6.99 11.56 -7.15
N THR A 126 7.68 12.26 -6.26
CA THR A 126 9.04 12.77 -6.50
C THR A 126 9.98 12.34 -5.40
N ARG A 127 11.29 12.56 -5.58
CA ARG A 127 12.32 12.29 -4.56
C ARG A 127 12.09 13.04 -3.24
N ASN A 128 11.42 14.19 -3.30
CA ASN A 128 11.28 15.12 -2.17
C ASN A 128 9.81 15.36 -1.78
N HIS A 129 8.89 14.46 -2.13
CA HIS A 129 7.47 14.71 -1.92
C HIS A 129 7.17 14.91 -0.42
N ASN A 130 6.99 16.17 -0.04
CA ASN A 130 6.49 16.72 1.23
C ASN A 130 6.84 15.91 2.47
N ARG A 131 8.11 15.76 2.84
CA ARG A 131 8.44 15.45 4.24
C ARG A 131 8.02 16.65 5.08
N VAL A 132 6.74 16.73 5.45
CA VAL A 132 6.20 17.84 6.24
C VAL A 132 6.81 17.68 7.63
N VAL A 133 7.91 18.39 7.87
CA VAL A 133 8.46 18.55 9.21
C VAL A 133 7.41 19.33 9.98
N GLU A 134 6.72 18.68 10.92
CA GLU A 134 5.87 19.38 11.86
C GLU A 134 6.75 20.39 12.62
N GLY A 135 6.31 21.65 12.66
CA GLY A 135 7.14 22.83 12.77
C GLY A 135 8.12 22.89 13.95
N GLU A 136 9.17 23.67 13.69
CA GLU A 136 10.15 24.23 14.61
C GLU A 136 9.46 24.81 15.86
N GLY A 137 9.61 24.13 16.99
CA GLY A 137 9.58 24.75 18.30
C GLY A 137 11.03 25.02 18.72
N GLU A 138 11.38 26.30 18.87
CA GLU A 138 12.67 26.74 19.41
C GLU A 138 12.95 26.06 20.76
N GLY A 139 14.12 25.44 20.85
CA GLY A 139 14.59 24.73 22.04
C GLY A 139 15.85 23.96 21.72
N GLU A 140 16.98 24.66 21.68
CA GLU A 140 18.30 24.03 21.75
C GLU A 140 18.38 23.14 22.99
N ALA A 141 18.48 21.84 22.76
CA ALA A 141 19.04 20.90 23.72
C ALA A 141 19.85 19.87 22.95
N GLU A 142 21.16 20.13 22.86
CA GLU A 142 22.15 19.07 22.66
C GLU A 142 21.97 17.99 23.74
N GLY A 143 21.99 16.72 23.34
CA GLY A 143 22.23 15.63 24.29
C GLY A 143 21.35 14.42 24.09
N GLY A 144 21.94 13.40 23.44
CA GLY A 144 21.45 12.03 23.51
C GLY A 144 21.08 11.44 22.17
N SER A 145 22.08 11.10 21.36
CA SER A 145 21.92 10.00 20.42
C SER A 145 21.70 8.73 21.25
N SER A 146 20.45 8.47 21.61
CA SER A 146 20.05 7.14 22.06
C SER A 146 20.56 6.17 20.98
N PRO A 147 21.29 5.10 21.36
CA PRO A 147 21.82 4.19 20.37
C PRO A 147 20.63 3.71 19.56
N LYS A 148 20.63 3.99 18.24
CA LYS A 148 19.60 3.49 17.33
C LYS A 148 19.54 1.99 17.55
N SER A 149 18.52 1.52 18.26
CA SER A 149 18.25 0.09 18.40
C SER A 149 18.25 -0.45 16.97
N PHE A 150 19.28 -1.23 16.63
CA PHE A 150 19.55 -1.60 15.25
C PHE A 150 18.53 -2.62 14.70
N PHE A 151 17.44 -2.86 15.43
CA PHE A 151 16.36 -3.76 15.09
C PHE A 151 15.07 -3.21 15.74
N THR A 152 13.92 -3.33 15.07
CA THR A 152 12.72 -4.07 15.56
C THR A 152 11.35 -3.51 15.17
N ASP A 153 11.20 -2.32 14.57
CA ASP A 153 9.83 -1.91 14.22
C ASP A 153 9.32 -2.68 13.00
N THR A 154 8.29 -3.50 13.21
CA THR A 154 7.69 -4.35 12.18
C THR A 154 6.58 -3.64 11.43
N HIS A 155 6.11 -2.52 11.97
CA HIS A 155 4.99 -1.78 11.41
C HIS A 155 5.36 -0.32 11.18
N LEU A 156 4.72 0.28 10.20
CA LEU A 156 4.65 1.72 10.01
C LEU A 156 3.37 2.19 10.71
N HIS A 157 3.51 3.20 11.55
CA HIS A 157 2.41 3.81 12.28
C HIS A 157 2.09 5.17 11.67
N ILE A 158 0.83 5.37 11.27
CA ILE A 158 0.34 6.63 10.71
C ILE A 158 -1.00 6.92 11.38
N GLY A 159 -1.04 7.90 12.29
CA GLY A 159 -2.18 8.09 13.18
C GLY A 159 -2.55 6.79 13.91
N GLY A 160 -3.79 6.33 13.78
CA GLY A 160 -4.26 5.05 14.31
C GLY A 160 -3.96 3.82 13.44
N ALA A 161 -3.43 4.00 12.22
CA ALA A 161 -3.14 2.91 11.30
C ALA A 161 -1.82 2.22 11.66
N ARG A 162 -1.80 0.87 11.57
CA ARG A 162 -0.63 0.04 11.84
C ARG A 162 -0.40 -0.90 10.66
N ILE A 163 0.61 -0.60 9.84
CA ILE A 163 0.83 -1.23 8.53
C ILE A 163 2.12 -2.05 8.53
N PRO A 164 2.11 -3.36 8.19
CA PRO A 164 3.34 -4.17 8.16
C PRO A 164 4.39 -3.66 7.16
N ARG A 165 5.61 -3.39 7.64
CA ARG A 165 6.70 -2.79 6.82
C ARG A 165 7.21 -3.72 5.72
N ASP A 166 7.15 -5.03 5.92
CA ASP A 166 7.60 -6.03 4.95
C ASP A 166 6.78 -6.02 3.66
N LYS A 167 5.56 -5.47 3.70
CA LYS A 167 4.71 -5.23 2.53
C LYS A 167 4.94 -3.86 1.90
N LEU A 168 5.50 -2.89 2.61
CA LEU A 168 5.65 -1.52 2.13
C LEU A 168 6.92 -1.29 1.30
N VAL A 169 7.89 -2.20 1.35
CA VAL A 169 9.14 -2.09 0.60
C VAL A 169 9.19 -3.17 -0.49
N GLY A 170 9.39 -2.76 -1.74
CA GLY A 170 9.64 -3.69 -2.82
C GLY A 170 11.02 -4.32 -2.67
N ARG A 171 11.12 -5.62 -2.92
CA ARG A 171 12.38 -6.35 -2.85
C ARG A 171 12.96 -6.50 -4.26
N SER A 172 14.20 -6.10 -4.48
CA SER A 172 14.90 -6.55 -5.69
C SER A 172 15.19 -8.05 -5.50
N ARG A 173 14.90 -8.87 -6.53
CA ARG A 173 15.20 -10.31 -6.46
C ARG A 173 16.71 -10.45 -6.23
N PRO A 174 17.17 -11.24 -5.24
CA PRO A 174 18.60 -11.44 -5.04
C PRO A 174 19.20 -12.15 -6.25
N GLY A 175 19.79 -11.40 -7.17
CA GLY A 175 20.71 -11.94 -8.17
C GLY A 175 22.05 -12.27 -7.51
N ARG A 176 22.83 -13.15 -8.14
CA ARG A 176 24.14 -13.64 -7.62
C ARG A 176 25.15 -12.52 -7.27
N PHE A 177 24.94 -11.30 -7.79
CA PHE A 177 25.77 -10.11 -7.57
C PHE A 177 24.98 -8.88 -7.06
N SER A 178 23.74 -9.07 -6.61
CA SER A 178 22.83 -7.99 -6.18
C SER A 178 23.38 -7.12 -5.04
N HIS A 179 24.26 -7.68 -4.20
CA HIS A 179 24.94 -7.01 -3.09
C HIS A 179 26.20 -6.24 -3.52
N ILE A 180 26.69 -6.44 -4.75
CA ILE A 180 27.93 -5.84 -5.27
C ILE A 180 27.65 -4.70 -6.25
N LEU A 181 26.48 -4.68 -6.92
CA LEU A 181 26.22 -3.79 -8.04
C LEU A 181 25.31 -2.59 -7.77
N ASP A 182 24.76 -2.44 -6.56
CA ASP A 182 23.90 -1.29 -6.26
C ASP A 182 24.33 -0.63 -4.95
N ASP A 183 24.92 0.57 -5.02
CA ASP A 183 25.10 1.41 -3.83
C ASP A 183 23.74 1.75 -3.18
N LEU A 184 22.63 1.66 -3.93
CA LEU A 184 21.24 1.75 -3.44
C LEU A 184 20.86 0.61 -2.47
N TYR A 185 21.51 -0.55 -2.56
CA TYR A 185 21.31 -1.68 -1.64
C TYR A 185 21.96 -1.44 -0.28
N LYS A 186 23.05 -0.65 -0.22
CA LYS A 186 23.72 -0.32 1.05
C LYS A 186 22.88 0.63 1.92
N THR A 187 22.03 1.45 1.29
CA THR A 187 21.11 2.37 1.99
C THR A 187 19.68 1.84 2.12
N ASN A 188 19.36 0.72 1.45
CA ASN A 188 18.04 0.07 1.44
C ASN A 188 16.89 1.00 0.95
N THR A 189 17.20 1.98 0.10
CA THR A 189 16.23 2.97 -0.39
C THR A 189 16.17 2.96 -1.92
N LEU A 190 15.17 2.29 -2.48
CA LEU A 190 14.84 2.43 -3.90
C LEU A 190 14.42 3.89 -4.18
N PRO A 191 14.85 4.51 -5.30
CA PRO A 191 14.31 5.80 -5.72
C PRO A 191 12.78 5.72 -5.82
N PRO A 192 12.00 6.74 -5.42
CA PRO A 192 10.53 6.61 -5.29
C PRO A 192 9.77 6.11 -6.50
N THR A 193 10.29 6.34 -7.70
CA THR A 193 9.67 5.95 -8.97
C THR A 193 10.52 4.93 -9.74
N ALA A 194 11.39 4.18 -9.06
CA ALA A 194 12.12 3.07 -9.66
C ALA A 194 11.20 1.85 -9.82
N ARG A 195 11.57 0.94 -10.73
CA ARG A 195 10.93 -0.38 -10.81
C ARG A 195 11.01 -1.06 -9.43
N ARG A 196 9.95 -1.76 -9.02
CA ARG A 196 9.74 -2.34 -7.68
C ARG A 196 9.46 -1.34 -6.56
N SER A 197 9.51 -0.04 -6.79
CA SER A 197 9.09 0.90 -5.74
C SER A 197 7.63 0.70 -5.42
N ARG A 198 7.30 0.79 -4.14
CA ARG A 198 5.94 0.67 -3.63
C ARG A 198 5.47 2.02 -3.14
N ILE A 199 4.35 2.45 -3.69
CA ILE A 199 3.71 3.73 -3.40
C ILE A 199 2.32 3.41 -2.89
N GLY A 200 1.97 3.92 -1.72
CA GLY A 200 0.64 3.75 -1.15
C GLY A 200 0.01 5.06 -0.78
N VAL A 201 -1.31 5.08 -0.79
CA VAL A 201 -2.13 6.20 -0.32
C VAL A 201 -3.14 5.70 0.69
N LEU A 202 -3.33 6.45 1.76
CA LEU A 202 -4.34 6.21 2.78
C LEU A 202 -4.84 7.55 3.34
N PHE A 203 -5.89 7.50 4.16
CA PHE A 203 -6.29 8.64 4.98
C PHE A 203 -6.50 8.23 6.43
N VAL A 204 -6.26 9.16 7.33
CA VAL A 204 -6.45 9.00 8.78
C VAL A 204 -7.35 10.11 9.31
N PRO A 205 -8.34 9.82 10.17
CA PRO A 205 -9.22 10.87 10.71
C PRO A 205 -8.44 11.89 11.55
N SER A 206 -8.66 13.18 11.31
CA SER A 206 -7.98 14.30 12.00
C SER A 206 -8.91 15.15 12.87
N GLY A 207 -10.16 14.69 13.05
CA GLY A 207 -11.17 15.31 13.93
C GLY A 207 -12.21 16.16 13.17
N ARG A 208 -13.33 16.51 13.82
CA ARG A 208 -14.44 17.30 13.25
C ARG A 208 -14.98 16.77 11.90
N GLY A 209 -14.92 15.46 11.69
CA GLY A 209 -15.40 14.83 10.45
C GLY A 209 -14.48 15.04 9.23
N ALA A 210 -13.23 15.46 9.48
CA ALA A 210 -12.17 15.58 8.49
C ALA A 210 -11.11 14.48 8.66
N ALA A 211 -10.30 14.31 7.62
CA ALA A 211 -9.17 13.40 7.59
C ALA A 211 -7.95 14.05 6.94
N ASP A 212 -6.80 13.45 7.22
CA ASP A 212 -5.52 13.78 6.60
C ASP A 212 -5.13 12.63 5.67
N MET A 213 -4.79 12.95 4.43
CA MET A 213 -4.31 12.00 3.43
C MET A 213 -2.79 11.88 3.52
N HIS A 214 -2.31 10.64 3.58
CA HIS A 214 -0.88 10.32 3.64
C HIS A 214 -0.46 9.53 2.40
N ILE A 215 0.75 9.81 1.93
CA ILE A 215 1.42 9.03 0.89
C ILE A 215 2.60 8.30 1.53
N VAL A 216 2.67 7.00 1.27
CA VAL A 216 3.77 6.15 1.74
C VAL A 216 4.62 5.77 0.55
N ILE A 217 5.94 5.97 0.65
CA ILE A 217 6.91 5.60 -0.39
C ILE A 217 7.92 4.66 0.23
N ASN A 218 7.99 3.42 -0.27
CA ASN A 218 8.96 2.42 0.16
C ASN A 218 9.08 2.27 1.69
N GLY A 219 7.94 2.24 2.39
CA GLY A 219 7.90 2.07 3.85
C GLY A 219 8.13 3.33 4.68
N GLU A 220 8.28 4.48 4.04
CA GLU A 220 8.38 5.79 4.68
C GLU A 220 7.06 6.55 4.49
N ASP A 221 6.48 7.05 5.58
CA ASP A 221 5.36 7.99 5.53
C ASP A 221 5.89 9.39 5.17
N MET A 222 5.32 10.01 4.15
CA MET A 222 5.66 11.38 3.79
C MET A 222 4.96 12.40 4.71
N GLY A 223 3.96 11.97 5.50
CA GLY A 223 3.14 12.85 6.32
C GLY A 223 1.89 13.31 5.57
N ALA A 224 1.12 14.20 6.21
CA ALA A 224 -0.17 14.65 5.71
C ALA A 224 -0.03 15.49 4.43
N SER A 225 -0.12 14.81 3.28
CA SER A 225 0.02 15.37 1.93
C SER A 225 -1.17 16.27 1.57
N ALA A 226 -2.35 15.98 2.13
CA ALA A 226 -3.51 16.87 2.15
C ALA A 226 -4.21 16.78 3.50
N ARG A 227 -4.60 17.92 4.09
CA ARG A 227 -5.31 17.99 5.38
C ARG A 227 -6.73 18.45 5.16
N GLY A 228 -7.63 18.07 6.05
CA GLY A 228 -9.02 18.56 6.03
C GLY A 228 -9.89 17.92 4.93
N ILE A 229 -9.51 16.76 4.40
CA ILE A 229 -10.30 16.07 3.38
C ILE A 229 -11.58 15.47 4.01
N PRO A 230 -12.69 15.29 3.27
CA PRO A 230 -13.97 14.89 3.84
C PRO A 230 -13.95 13.42 4.28
N ALA A 231 -13.89 13.16 5.59
CA ALA A 231 -13.84 11.79 6.13
C ALA A 231 -15.21 11.08 6.15
N GLN A 232 -16.30 11.84 5.98
CA GLN A 232 -17.68 11.31 6.00
C GLN A 232 -18.16 10.84 4.62
N ARG A 233 -17.43 11.17 3.56
CA ARG A 233 -17.73 10.74 2.19
C ARG A 233 -16.87 9.51 1.84
N PRO A 234 -17.37 8.61 0.98
CA PRO A 234 -16.52 7.56 0.41
C PRO A 234 -15.32 8.16 -0.32
N LEU A 235 -14.11 7.69 0.01
CA LEU A 235 -12.87 8.12 -0.63
C LEU A 235 -12.26 6.95 -1.40
N PHE A 236 -12.01 7.13 -2.69
CA PHE A 236 -11.40 6.14 -3.57
C PHE A 236 -9.94 6.48 -3.80
N ALA A 237 -9.08 5.46 -3.89
CA ALA A 237 -7.70 5.65 -4.32
C ALA A 237 -7.67 6.08 -5.79
N VAL A 238 -6.76 6.98 -6.12
CA VAL A 238 -6.46 7.41 -7.48
C VAL A 238 -5.02 7.04 -7.79
N VAL A 239 -4.80 6.40 -8.94
CA VAL A 239 -3.46 6.10 -9.47
C VAL A 239 -3.43 6.49 -10.93
N ASP A 240 -2.59 7.46 -11.28
CA ASP A 240 -2.38 7.89 -12.67
C ASP A 240 -1.09 7.27 -13.20
N VAL A 241 -1.22 6.28 -14.08
CA VAL A 241 -0.11 5.55 -14.74
C VAL A 241 0.51 6.44 -15.81
N PHE A 242 1.21 7.48 -15.35
CA PHE A 242 1.66 8.60 -16.14
C PHE A 242 3.14 8.50 -16.58
N ALA A 243 3.43 9.03 -17.77
CA ALA A 243 4.77 9.21 -18.33
C ALA A 243 5.67 7.96 -18.24
N ALA A 244 6.78 8.01 -17.49
CA ALA A 244 7.77 6.94 -17.44
C ALA A 244 7.26 5.64 -16.78
N THR A 245 6.10 5.67 -16.10
CA THR A 245 5.49 4.47 -15.51
C THR A 245 4.68 3.75 -16.57
N LYS A 246 4.97 2.47 -16.82
CA LYS A 246 4.24 1.65 -17.81
C LYS A 246 3.15 0.80 -17.18
N SER A 247 3.45 0.19 -16.04
CA SER A 247 2.51 -0.68 -15.34
C SER A 247 2.72 -0.64 -13.84
N VAL A 248 1.62 -0.82 -13.12
CA VAL A 248 1.59 -0.94 -11.66
C VAL A 248 0.73 -2.13 -11.25
N ARG A 249 1.07 -2.74 -10.12
CA ARG A 249 0.28 -3.83 -9.50
C ARG A 249 -0.10 -3.50 -8.08
N VAL A 250 -1.36 -3.73 -7.71
CA VAL A 250 -1.84 -3.66 -6.32
C VAL A 250 -1.15 -4.72 -5.47
N VAL A 251 -0.58 -4.29 -4.35
CA VAL A 251 0.02 -5.16 -3.35
C VAL A 251 -0.96 -5.31 -2.20
N GLN A 252 -1.38 -6.55 -1.95
CA GLN A 252 -2.30 -6.86 -0.85
C GLN A 252 -1.58 -6.73 0.50
N VAL A 253 -2.14 -5.92 1.38
CA VAL A 253 -1.64 -5.71 2.74
C VAL A 253 -2.55 -6.45 3.72
N GLU A 254 -2.00 -7.49 4.34
CA GLU A 254 -2.68 -8.23 5.40
C GLU A 254 -2.39 -7.57 6.75
N TYR A 255 -3.39 -6.91 7.33
CA TYR A 255 -3.26 -6.26 8.63
C TYR A 255 -3.28 -7.29 9.77
N GLY A 256 -2.49 -7.01 10.82
CA GLY A 256 -2.52 -7.76 12.08
C GLY A 256 -1.23 -8.49 12.42
N PHE A 257 -0.59 -9.13 11.43
CA PHE A 257 0.62 -9.94 11.65
C PHE A 257 1.69 -9.65 10.60
N PRO A 258 2.97 -9.49 10.99
CA PRO A 258 4.08 -9.57 10.05
C PRO A 258 4.13 -10.94 9.37
N SER A 259 4.71 -11.02 8.17
CA SER A 259 4.91 -12.32 7.53
C SER A 259 5.72 -13.28 8.41
N LEU A 260 5.47 -14.57 8.25
CA LEU A 260 6.28 -15.63 8.89
C LEU A 260 7.78 -15.41 8.65
N GLN A 261 8.15 -14.98 7.45
CA GLN A 261 9.52 -14.64 7.10
C GLN A 261 10.11 -13.56 8.03
N THR A 262 9.34 -12.49 8.27
CA THR A 262 9.70 -11.40 9.19
C THR A 262 9.84 -11.91 10.62
N LEU A 263 8.89 -12.72 11.09
CA LEU A 263 8.91 -13.28 12.44
C LEU A 263 10.10 -14.23 12.66
N CYS A 264 10.38 -15.10 11.68
CA CYS A 264 11.55 -15.99 11.70
C CYS A 264 12.84 -15.18 11.78
N ARG A 265 12.99 -14.14 10.96
CA ARG A 265 14.16 -13.27 11.00
C ARG A 265 14.35 -12.59 12.35
N GLN A 266 13.30 -12.02 12.92
CA GLN A 266 13.39 -11.40 14.23
C GLN A 266 13.79 -12.41 15.30
N THR A 267 13.27 -13.64 15.22
CA THR A 267 13.65 -14.72 16.14
C THR A 267 15.13 -15.06 16.00
N ILE A 268 15.64 -15.18 14.78
CA ILE A 268 17.07 -15.43 14.51
C ILE A 268 17.93 -14.27 15.03
N GLN A 269 17.57 -13.03 14.72
CA GLN A 269 18.31 -11.82 15.14
C GLN A 269 18.34 -11.66 16.67
N LYS A 270 17.26 -12.02 17.39
CA LYS A 270 17.24 -12.00 18.86
C LYS A 270 18.29 -12.90 19.52
N HIS A 271 18.67 -13.99 18.85
CA HIS A 271 19.60 -14.98 19.39
C HIS A 271 21.04 -14.78 18.87
N ILE A 272 21.27 -13.72 18.08
CA ILE A 272 22.56 -13.48 17.43
C ILE A 272 23.11 -12.13 17.87
N VAL A 273 24.20 -12.20 18.62
CA VAL A 273 24.82 -11.04 19.27
C VAL A 273 25.46 -10.07 18.27
N HIS A 274 25.95 -10.57 17.12
CA HIS A 274 26.60 -9.73 16.10
C HIS A 274 26.19 -10.13 14.69
N ARG A 275 25.98 -9.16 13.79
CA ARG A 275 25.56 -9.39 12.40
C ARG A 275 26.49 -10.32 11.63
N MET A 276 27.78 -10.32 11.96
CA MET A 276 28.76 -11.24 11.36
C MET A 276 28.56 -12.70 11.80
N ALA A 277 27.99 -12.95 12.98
CA ALA A 277 27.69 -14.31 13.45
C ALA A 277 26.58 -14.99 12.63
N LEU A 278 25.82 -14.24 11.81
CA LEU A 278 24.91 -14.82 10.82
C LEU A 278 25.65 -15.63 9.74
N ASP A 279 26.91 -15.32 9.44
CA ASP A 279 27.72 -16.10 8.49
C ASP A 279 27.99 -17.52 8.97
N TRP A 280 27.95 -17.72 10.29
CA TRP A 280 28.33 -18.94 10.97
C TRP A 280 27.15 -19.89 11.12
N LEU A 281 25.93 -19.44 10.80
CA LEU A 281 24.77 -20.32 10.76
C LEU A 281 24.84 -21.27 9.57
N GLU A 282 24.36 -22.50 9.74
CA GLU A 282 24.16 -23.45 8.64
C GLU A 282 22.86 -23.14 7.87
N LEU A 283 22.69 -21.88 7.46
CA LEU A 283 21.57 -21.43 6.65
C LEU A 283 21.98 -21.25 5.17
N PRO A 284 21.06 -21.45 4.22
CA PRO A 284 21.23 -21.01 2.84
C PRO A 284 21.66 -19.54 2.75
N GLU A 285 22.53 -19.21 1.79
CA GLU A 285 23.09 -17.86 1.63
C GLU A 285 22.02 -16.78 1.47
N LEU A 286 20.92 -17.11 0.78
CA LEU A 286 19.75 -16.23 0.64
C LEU A 286 19.12 -15.86 1.99
N LEU A 287 19.05 -16.82 2.92
CA LEU A 287 18.50 -16.59 4.26
C LEU A 287 19.48 -15.85 5.16
N LYS A 288 20.79 -16.09 5.02
CA LYS A 288 21.83 -15.29 5.69
C LYS A 288 21.75 -13.83 5.25
N HIS A 289 21.67 -13.59 3.95
CA HIS A 289 21.53 -12.25 3.39
C HIS A 289 20.23 -11.58 3.88
N TYR A 290 19.10 -12.30 3.82
CA TYR A 290 17.82 -11.82 4.35
C TYR A 290 17.91 -11.42 5.83
N CYS A 291 18.52 -12.25 6.67
CA CYS A 291 18.66 -11.95 8.09
C CYS A 291 19.65 -10.81 8.39
N LYS A 292 20.59 -10.56 7.48
CA LYS A 292 21.58 -9.49 7.64
C LYS A 292 21.03 -8.15 7.18
N TYR A 293 20.41 -8.09 6.02
CA TYR A 293 20.21 -6.84 5.27
C TYR A 293 18.75 -6.42 5.12
N GLU A 294 17.79 -7.27 5.48
CA GLU A 294 16.36 -6.97 5.42
C GLU A 294 15.72 -6.89 6.81
#